data_AF-A0A0A7KD95-F1
#
_entry.id   AF-A0A0A7KD95-F1
#
_cell.length_a   1.000
_cell.length_b   1.000
_cell.length_c   1.000
_cell.angle_alpha   90.00
_cell.angle_beta   90.00
_cell.angle_gamma   90.00
#
_symmetry.space_group_name_H-M   'P 1'
#
loop_
_entity.id
_entity.type
_entity.pdbx_description
1 polymer ?
#
loop_
_entity_poly.entity_id
_entity_poly.type
_entity_poly.pdbx_seq_one_letter_code
_entity_poly.pdbx_strand_id
1 'polypeptide(L)'
;MSWKHVSLLALALSGGSVLAQTTPSKPAAPKSISPEREFLERLATPFYAPGSTTAQVLVGKAPADLGFALPAGSRVIGSVTTQSKDPSFPAGATVYFDTAQTPAQVEAYFARALPGAGWKVFPREGNGLSGEGGFQPTAVAGGGFYYRQAPDQTLGVTAQRVGQTTQVRLSVERASNLKQMLSYARPGGPVSPSLPRLQAPADATVSPRGGGGNGNNVTQYAGIESRLGRAALYDFYAAQLRNAGWKLSNRAETGQLISTLWTFTDDGETRVGLFLLNEVGKGQYRATLATQGLE
;
A
#
# COMPACT_ATOMS: atom_id res chain seq x y z
N MET A 1 -6.21 -102.83 -43.72
CA MET A 1 -5.63 -103.22 -42.41
C MET A 1 -4.83 -102.04 -41.89
N SER A 2 -4.83 -101.68 -40.61
CA SER A 2 -5.79 -101.93 -39.52
C SER A 2 -5.71 -100.73 -38.56
N TRP A 3 -6.80 -100.40 -37.87
CA TRP A 3 -6.86 -99.32 -36.88
C TRP A 3 -6.52 -99.84 -35.46
N LYS A 4 -6.48 -98.92 -34.47
CA LYS A 4 -6.35 -99.13 -32.99
C LYS A 4 -4.92 -99.39 -32.49
N HIS A 5 -4.45 -98.98 -31.29
CA HIS A 5 -4.86 -98.07 -30.18
C HIS A 5 -3.54 -97.72 -29.39
N VAL A 6 -3.41 -96.85 -28.36
CA VAL A 6 -4.32 -96.06 -27.48
C VAL A 6 -3.64 -94.73 -27.02
N SER A 7 -4.28 -93.95 -26.14
CA SER A 7 -3.85 -92.65 -25.58
C SER A 7 -2.68 -92.66 -24.58
N LEU A 8 -2.05 -91.49 -24.36
CA LEU A 8 -1.53 -91.10 -23.04
C LEU A 8 -1.70 -89.59 -22.80
N LEU A 9 -2.08 -89.24 -21.57
CA LEU A 9 -2.49 -87.91 -21.12
C LEU A 9 -1.29 -87.15 -20.52
N ALA A 10 -1.17 -85.85 -20.78
CA ALA A 10 -0.28 -84.96 -20.01
C ALA A 10 -0.93 -83.59 -19.83
N LEU A 11 -1.41 -83.31 -18.61
CA LEU A 11 -1.78 -81.95 -18.19
C LEU A 11 -0.49 -81.14 -17.94
N ALA A 12 -0.44 -79.93 -18.48
CA ALA A 12 0.47 -78.89 -18.02
C ALA A 12 -0.29 -77.57 -17.95
N LEU A 13 -0.67 -77.16 -16.73
CA LEU A 13 -1.06 -75.76 -16.48
C LEU A 13 0.22 -74.93 -16.37
N SER A 14 0.30 -73.85 -17.14
CA SER A 14 1.22 -72.75 -16.88
C SER A 14 0.52 -71.42 -17.16
N GLY A 15 0.27 -70.66 -16.09
CA GLY A 15 -0.25 -69.29 -16.21
C GLY A 15 0.84 -68.36 -16.72
N GLY A 16 0.61 -67.71 -17.87
CA GLY A 16 1.44 -66.64 -18.39
C GLY A 16 0.85 -65.29 -18.04
N SER A 17 1.62 -64.44 -17.35
CA SER A 17 1.17 -63.16 -16.81
C SER A 17 0.62 -62.21 -17.87
N VAL A 18 -0.58 -61.67 -17.64
CA VAL A 18 -1.05 -60.48 -18.35
C VAL A 18 -0.17 -59.30 -17.92
N LEU A 19 0.74 -58.88 -18.80
CA LEU A 19 1.43 -57.60 -18.65
C LEU A 19 0.41 -56.47 -18.80
N ALA A 20 -0.04 -55.94 -17.67
CA ALA A 20 -0.85 -54.73 -17.63
C ALA A 20 -0.04 -53.59 -18.27
N GLN A 21 -0.43 -53.19 -19.48
CA GLN A 21 0.12 -52.00 -20.13
C GLN A 21 -0.29 -50.79 -19.29
N THR A 22 0.66 -50.24 -18.54
CA THR A 22 0.49 -48.96 -17.87
C THR A 22 0.37 -47.88 -18.94
N THR A 23 -0.88 -47.50 -19.25
CA THR A 23 -1.16 -46.35 -20.11
C THR A 23 -0.37 -45.15 -19.59
N PRO A 24 0.46 -44.49 -20.41
CA PRO A 24 1.25 -43.35 -19.95
C PRO A 24 0.31 -42.27 -19.42
N SER A 25 0.51 -41.88 -18.17
CA SER A 25 -0.26 -40.85 -17.49
C SER A 25 -0.27 -39.59 -18.33
N LYS A 26 -1.44 -39.23 -18.87
CA LYS A 26 -1.65 -37.99 -19.60
C LYS A 26 -1.05 -36.84 -18.77
N PRO A 27 -0.09 -36.05 -19.30
CA PRO A 27 0.47 -34.93 -18.56
C PRO A 27 -0.66 -34.06 -18.04
N ALA A 28 -0.66 -33.78 -16.73
CA ALA A 28 -1.68 -32.95 -16.12
C ALA A 28 -1.71 -31.61 -16.88
N ALA A 29 -2.85 -31.31 -17.51
CA ALA A 29 -3.00 -30.07 -18.26
C ALA A 29 -2.64 -28.89 -17.34
N PRO A 30 -1.82 -27.93 -17.78
CA PRO A 30 -1.50 -26.77 -16.97
C PRO A 30 -2.81 -26.12 -16.54
N LYS A 31 -2.98 -25.87 -15.24
CA LYS A 31 -4.21 -25.29 -14.70
C LYS A 31 -4.50 -24.00 -15.44
N SER A 32 -5.55 -24.00 -16.27
CA SER A 32 -5.95 -22.83 -17.04
C SER A 32 -6.27 -21.70 -16.06
N ILE A 33 -5.43 -20.66 -16.11
CA ILE A 33 -5.71 -19.41 -15.43
C ILE A 33 -6.97 -18.83 -16.08
N SER A 34 -7.94 -18.38 -15.27
CA SER A 34 -9.14 -17.78 -15.83
C SER A 34 -8.79 -16.40 -16.43
N PRO A 35 -9.47 -15.93 -17.49
CA PRO A 35 -9.17 -14.65 -18.12
C PRO A 35 -9.17 -13.47 -17.13
N GLU A 36 -10.02 -13.54 -16.10
CA GLU A 36 -10.10 -12.53 -15.04
C GLU A 36 -8.87 -12.57 -14.12
N ARG A 37 -8.37 -13.76 -13.76
CA ARG A 37 -7.12 -13.87 -12.98
C ARG A 37 -5.93 -13.40 -13.82
N GLU A 38 -5.85 -13.79 -15.08
CA GLU A 38 -4.78 -13.34 -15.98
C GLU A 38 -4.80 -11.82 -16.15
N PHE A 39 -5.99 -11.22 -16.34
CA PHE A 39 -6.16 -9.77 -16.39
C PHE A 39 -5.71 -9.10 -15.09
N LEU A 40 -6.10 -9.62 -13.92
CA LEU A 40 -5.71 -9.07 -12.62
C LEU A 40 -4.20 -9.23 -12.35
N GLU A 41 -3.58 -10.32 -12.77
CA GLU A 41 -2.13 -10.56 -12.65
C GLU A 41 -1.32 -9.63 -13.58
N ARG A 42 -1.80 -9.39 -14.80
CA ARG A 42 -1.25 -8.38 -15.72
C ARG A 42 -1.45 -6.96 -15.19
N LEU A 43 -2.59 -6.65 -14.56
CA LEU A 43 -2.87 -5.34 -13.96
C LEU A 43 -2.01 -5.09 -12.70
N ALA A 44 -1.73 -6.14 -11.93
CA ALA A 44 -0.88 -6.09 -10.74
C ALA A 44 0.62 -6.06 -11.04
N THR A 45 1.04 -6.47 -12.25
CA THR A 45 2.42 -6.38 -12.71
C THR A 45 2.63 -5.02 -13.40
N PRO A 46 3.48 -4.11 -12.88
CA PRO A 46 3.65 -2.81 -13.52
C PRO A 46 4.18 -2.96 -14.94
N PHE A 47 3.57 -2.29 -15.92
CA PHE A 47 3.93 -2.42 -17.35
C PHE A 47 5.39 -2.03 -17.66
N TYR A 48 5.98 -1.19 -16.82
CA TYR A 48 7.38 -0.75 -16.91
C TYR A 48 8.34 -1.57 -16.03
N ALA A 49 7.87 -2.63 -15.37
CA ALA A 49 8.73 -3.53 -14.61
C ALA A 49 9.56 -4.43 -15.55
N PRO A 50 10.78 -4.85 -15.13
CA PRO A 50 11.52 -5.88 -15.85
C PRO A 50 10.69 -7.15 -16.01
N GLY A 51 10.82 -7.86 -17.14
CA GLY A 51 10.12 -9.13 -17.39
C GLY A 51 10.46 -10.29 -16.42
N SER A 52 11.40 -10.07 -15.48
CA SER A 52 11.68 -10.93 -14.33
C SER A 52 10.77 -10.64 -13.12
N THR A 53 9.90 -9.63 -13.22
CA THR A 53 8.88 -9.27 -12.22
C THR A 53 7.59 -9.98 -12.56
N THR A 54 7.01 -10.67 -11.58
CA THR A 54 5.71 -11.35 -11.72
C THR A 54 4.80 -11.01 -10.55
N ALA A 55 3.50 -10.86 -10.82
CA ALA A 55 2.46 -10.80 -9.79
C ALA A 55 1.57 -12.05 -9.84
N GLN A 56 1.13 -12.52 -8.68
CA GLN A 56 0.14 -13.61 -8.55
C GLN A 56 -1.05 -13.13 -7.72
N VAL A 57 -2.27 -13.46 -8.16
CA VAL A 57 -3.52 -13.01 -7.53
C VAL A 57 -4.25 -14.16 -6.83
N LEU A 58 -4.27 -14.09 -5.50
CA LEU A 58 -4.85 -15.06 -4.59
C LEU A 58 -6.23 -14.58 -4.10
N VAL A 59 -7.27 -14.84 -4.90
CA VAL A 59 -8.67 -14.48 -4.56
C VAL A 59 -9.13 -15.23 -3.31
N GLY A 60 -9.72 -14.51 -2.35
CA GLY A 60 -10.26 -15.05 -1.10
C GLY A 60 -9.21 -15.59 -0.12
N LYS A 61 -7.92 -15.36 -0.36
CA LYS A 61 -6.81 -15.93 0.41
C LYS A 61 -5.73 -14.91 0.72
N ALA A 62 -5.10 -15.06 1.88
CA ALA A 62 -3.83 -14.40 2.22
C ALA A 62 -2.65 -15.29 1.78
N PRO A 63 -1.43 -14.73 1.65
CA PRO A 63 -0.21 -15.51 1.43
C PRO A 63 0.03 -16.46 2.61
N ALA A 64 0.50 -17.67 2.35
CA ALA A 64 0.76 -18.67 3.39
C ALA A 64 1.93 -18.29 4.32
N ASP A 65 2.80 -17.40 3.84
CA ASP A 65 4.03 -16.93 4.47
C ASP A 65 3.90 -15.55 5.15
N LEU A 66 2.66 -15.04 5.33
CA LEU A 66 2.40 -13.72 5.96
C LEU A 66 3.05 -13.60 7.36
N GLY A 67 3.17 -14.70 8.09
CA GLY A 67 3.95 -14.78 9.34
C GLY A 67 3.29 -14.16 10.58
N PHE A 68 2.04 -13.72 10.48
CA PHE A 68 1.21 -13.27 11.60
C PHE A 68 -0.28 -13.50 11.30
N ALA A 69 -1.10 -13.55 12.34
CA ALA A 69 -2.55 -13.71 12.20
C ALA A 69 -3.25 -12.41 11.81
N LEU A 70 -4.40 -12.54 11.14
CA LEU A 70 -5.34 -11.43 10.92
C LEU A 70 -6.32 -11.33 12.10
N PRO A 71 -6.97 -10.17 12.33
CA PRO A 71 -7.98 -10.02 13.36
C PRO A 71 -9.07 -11.10 13.28
N ALA A 72 -9.53 -11.62 14.42
CA ALA A 72 -10.58 -12.64 14.45
C ALA A 72 -11.85 -12.15 13.73
N GLY A 73 -12.50 -13.03 12.96
CA GLY A 73 -13.66 -12.69 12.14
C GLY A 73 -13.36 -11.90 10.86
N SER A 74 -12.08 -11.71 10.49
CA SER A 74 -11.72 -11.05 9.23
C SER A 74 -12.11 -11.88 8.01
N ARG A 75 -12.74 -11.24 7.03
CA ARG A 75 -13.03 -11.82 5.71
C ARG A 75 -11.95 -11.38 4.72
N VAL A 76 -11.06 -12.29 4.34
CA VAL A 76 -10.05 -11.99 3.30
C VAL A 76 -10.74 -11.88 1.94
N ILE A 77 -10.57 -10.75 1.27
CA ILE A 77 -11.06 -10.50 -0.09
C ILE A 77 -10.07 -11.08 -1.11
N GLY A 78 -8.78 -10.91 -0.85
CA GLY A 78 -7.71 -11.55 -1.59
C GLY A 78 -6.35 -10.94 -1.27
N SER A 79 -5.33 -11.43 -1.96
CA SER A 79 -3.99 -10.85 -1.93
C SER A 79 -3.32 -10.88 -3.29
N VAL A 80 -2.34 -9.99 -3.43
CA VAL A 80 -1.41 -9.92 -4.56
C VAL A 80 -0.03 -10.18 -3.99
N THR A 81 0.70 -11.16 -4.52
CA THR A 81 2.13 -11.35 -4.21
C THR A 81 2.95 -10.92 -5.41
N THR A 82 4.04 -10.19 -5.18
CA THR A 82 5.00 -9.77 -6.20
C THR A 82 6.33 -10.48 -5.99
N GLN A 83 6.89 -11.01 -7.07
CA GLN A 83 8.23 -11.59 -7.09
C GLN A 83 9.07 -10.83 -8.10
N SER A 84 10.32 -10.55 -7.73
CA SER A 84 11.28 -9.81 -8.55
C SER A 84 12.69 -10.09 -8.06
N LYS A 85 13.65 -9.95 -8.97
CA LYS A 85 15.09 -9.93 -8.68
C LYS A 85 15.68 -8.51 -8.71
N ASP A 86 14.93 -7.53 -9.21
CA ASP A 86 15.34 -6.12 -9.27
C ASP A 86 15.01 -5.42 -7.94
N PRO A 87 16.00 -4.84 -7.23
CA PRO A 87 15.76 -4.07 -6.00
C PRO A 87 14.82 -2.88 -6.16
N SER A 88 14.68 -2.35 -7.38
CA SER A 88 13.78 -1.23 -7.72
C SER A 88 12.31 -1.64 -7.73
N PHE A 89 12.03 -2.94 -7.81
CA PHE A 89 10.71 -3.55 -7.77
C PHE A 89 10.70 -4.60 -6.65
N PRO A 90 10.66 -4.18 -5.37
CA PRO A 90 10.81 -5.11 -4.25
C PRO A 90 9.72 -6.19 -4.24
N ALA A 91 10.15 -7.44 -4.05
CA ALA A 91 9.22 -8.55 -3.82
C ALA A 91 8.44 -8.31 -2.51
N GLY A 92 7.15 -8.62 -2.52
CA GLY A 92 6.24 -8.30 -1.42
C GLY A 92 4.87 -8.97 -1.55
N ALA A 93 3.95 -8.56 -0.68
CA ALA A 93 2.58 -9.00 -0.69
C ALA A 93 1.63 -7.90 -0.19
N THR A 94 0.57 -7.63 -0.94
CA THR A 94 -0.55 -6.79 -0.50
C THR A 94 -1.75 -7.68 -0.16
N VAL A 95 -2.31 -7.54 1.04
CA VAL A 95 -3.49 -8.30 1.51
C VAL A 95 -4.66 -7.36 1.75
N TYR A 96 -5.83 -7.70 1.21
CA TYR A 96 -7.07 -6.96 1.39
C TYR A 96 -8.07 -7.80 2.18
N PHE A 97 -8.57 -7.27 3.29
CA PHE A 97 -9.58 -7.95 4.11
C PHE A 97 -10.56 -6.97 4.76
N ASP A 98 -11.76 -7.47 5.02
CA ASP A 98 -12.82 -6.79 5.73
C ASP A 98 -12.88 -7.25 7.19
N THR A 99 -13.20 -6.34 8.11
CA THR A 99 -13.47 -6.69 9.52
C THR A 99 -14.56 -5.80 10.13
N ALA A 100 -15.22 -6.32 11.18
CA ALA A 100 -16.18 -5.57 11.97
C ALA A 100 -15.52 -4.60 12.97
N GLN A 101 -14.22 -4.78 13.27
CA GLN A 101 -13.46 -3.92 14.17
C GLN A 101 -13.37 -2.47 13.64
N THR A 102 -13.30 -1.48 14.52
CA THR A 102 -13.03 -0.09 14.11
C THR A 102 -11.58 0.09 13.64
N PRO A 103 -11.24 1.13 12.84
CA PRO A 103 -9.86 1.36 12.42
C PRO A 103 -8.85 1.41 13.58
N ALA A 104 -9.20 2.05 14.70
CA ALA A 104 -8.38 2.10 15.92
C ALA A 104 -8.22 0.73 16.60
N GLN A 105 -9.25 -0.14 16.55
CA GLN A 105 -9.14 -1.51 17.06
C GLN A 105 -8.23 -2.37 16.18
N VAL A 106 -8.24 -2.17 14.86
CA VAL A 106 -7.32 -2.85 13.91
C VAL A 106 -5.87 -2.44 14.18
N GLU A 107 -5.61 -1.14 14.34
CA GLU A 107 -4.30 -0.62 14.75
C GLU A 107 -3.83 -1.22 16.08
N ALA A 108 -4.68 -1.16 17.11
CA ALA A 108 -4.38 -1.74 18.41
C ALA A 108 -4.16 -3.26 18.36
N TYR A 109 -4.84 -3.99 17.46
CA TYR A 109 -4.60 -5.41 17.23
C TYR A 109 -3.19 -5.66 16.69
N PHE A 110 -2.81 -4.97 15.60
CA PHE A 110 -1.49 -5.15 14.98
C PHE A 110 -0.35 -4.68 15.89
N ALA A 111 -0.52 -3.59 16.63
CA ALA A 111 0.44 -3.14 17.64
C ALA A 111 0.76 -4.20 18.71
N ARG A 112 -0.20 -5.08 19.05
CA ARG A 112 0.02 -6.22 19.98
C ARG A 112 0.51 -7.49 19.30
N ALA A 113 0.01 -7.80 18.11
CA ALA A 113 0.27 -9.07 17.43
C ALA A 113 1.65 -9.11 16.74
N LEU A 114 2.07 -7.99 16.15
CA LEU A 114 3.27 -7.91 15.32
C LEU A 114 4.60 -8.08 16.09
N PRO A 115 4.78 -7.57 17.33
CA PRO A 115 6.00 -7.78 18.11
C PRO A 115 6.38 -9.25 18.31
N GLY A 116 5.40 -10.14 18.51
CA GLY A 116 5.62 -11.59 18.63
C GLY A 116 6.16 -12.25 17.35
N ALA A 117 6.00 -11.59 16.19
CA ALA A 117 6.52 -12.00 14.89
C ALA A 117 7.77 -11.21 14.45
N GLY A 118 8.46 -10.56 15.41
CA GLY A 118 9.73 -9.85 15.19
C GLY A 118 9.61 -8.45 14.57
N TRP A 119 8.40 -7.96 14.35
CA TRP A 119 8.15 -6.62 13.84
C TRP A 119 8.25 -5.57 14.95
N LYS A 120 8.77 -4.40 14.59
CA LYS A 120 8.92 -3.23 15.46
C LYS A 120 8.15 -2.05 14.84
N VAL A 121 7.58 -1.19 15.68
CA VAL A 121 6.97 0.07 15.22
C VAL A 121 8.06 0.90 14.53
N PHE A 122 7.77 1.41 13.33
CA PHE A 122 8.71 2.25 12.60
C PHE A 122 8.90 3.58 13.34
N PRO A 123 10.13 4.03 13.62
CA PRO A 123 10.39 5.12 14.54
C PRO A 123 10.21 6.47 13.86
N ARG A 124 8.98 6.81 13.46
CA ARG A 124 8.61 8.11 12.88
C ARG A 124 7.59 8.79 13.79
N GLU A 125 7.63 10.11 13.89
CA GLU A 125 6.60 10.86 14.60
C GLU A 125 5.26 10.77 13.86
N GLY A 126 4.32 10.05 14.48
CA GLY A 126 2.97 9.83 13.97
C GLY A 126 2.81 8.60 13.08
N ASN A 127 1.63 7.98 13.20
CA ASN A 127 1.36 6.62 12.76
C ASN A 127 0.90 6.60 11.28
N GLY A 128 1.84 6.80 10.35
CA GLY A 128 1.55 6.80 8.91
C GLY A 128 1.17 8.17 8.35
N LEU A 129 0.30 8.20 7.32
CA LEU A 129 -0.01 9.39 6.51
C LEU A 129 -0.55 10.61 7.29
N SER A 130 -1.06 10.39 8.51
CA SER A 130 -1.62 11.40 9.42
C SER A 130 -0.61 11.95 10.45
N GLY A 131 0.62 11.43 10.48
CA GLY A 131 1.71 12.01 11.29
C GLY A 131 2.35 13.22 10.61
N GLU A 132 2.43 13.16 9.29
CA GLU A 132 3.09 14.13 8.42
C GLU A 132 2.32 15.45 8.37
N GLY A 133 3.05 16.54 8.20
CA GLY A 133 2.49 17.87 8.03
C GLY A 133 1.67 18.04 6.74
N GLY A 134 1.03 19.20 6.58
CA GLY A 134 0.20 19.52 5.43
C GLY A 134 -1.24 19.03 5.56
N PHE A 135 -1.92 18.83 4.44
CA PHE A 135 -3.32 18.42 4.34
C PHE A 135 -3.57 17.10 5.07
N GLN A 136 -4.41 17.17 6.09
CA GLN A 136 -4.84 16.02 6.88
C GLN A 136 -6.06 15.35 6.24
N PRO A 137 -6.11 14.01 6.16
CA PRO A 137 -7.26 13.31 5.58
C PRO A 137 -8.51 13.44 6.48
N THR A 138 -9.68 13.70 5.89
CA THR A 138 -10.94 13.77 6.68
C THR A 138 -11.37 12.39 7.19
N ALA A 139 -11.13 11.34 6.41
CA ALA A 139 -11.36 9.97 6.86
C ALA A 139 -10.23 9.55 7.80
N VAL A 140 -10.57 9.26 9.06
CA VAL A 140 -9.63 8.67 10.03
C VAL A 140 -9.25 7.27 9.57
N ALA A 141 -8.14 7.19 8.83
CA ALA A 141 -7.46 5.94 8.57
C ALA A 141 -6.70 5.52 9.84
N GLY A 142 -7.13 4.42 10.46
CA GLY A 142 -6.32 3.76 11.48
C GLY A 142 -5.22 2.95 10.81
N GLY A 143 -4.13 2.65 11.52
CA GLY A 143 -3.06 1.85 10.94
C GLY A 143 -1.72 2.07 11.59
N GLY A 144 -0.67 1.62 10.92
CA GLY A 144 0.68 1.70 11.46
C GLY A 144 1.70 1.32 10.41
N PHE A 145 2.91 1.82 10.60
CA PHE A 145 4.06 1.43 9.81
C PHE A 145 5.05 0.69 10.71
N TYR A 146 5.49 -0.48 10.26
CA TYR A 146 6.33 -1.40 11.02
C TYR A 146 7.51 -1.83 10.16
N TYR A 147 8.58 -2.30 10.80
CA TYR A 147 9.72 -2.92 10.14
C TYR A 147 10.16 -4.18 10.86
N ARG A 148 10.83 -5.07 10.14
CA ARG A 148 11.65 -6.13 10.72
C ARG A 148 12.99 -6.20 10.00
N GLN A 149 13.97 -6.79 10.68
CA GLN A 149 15.32 -7.00 10.17
C GLN A 149 15.58 -8.50 10.15
N ALA A 150 16.41 -8.96 9.20
CA ALA A 150 16.66 -10.39 8.94
C ALA A 150 15.37 -11.24 8.70
N PRO A 151 14.69 -11.08 7.54
CA PRO A 151 15.04 -10.21 6.41
C PRO A 151 14.55 -8.77 6.61
N ASP A 152 15.22 -7.83 5.95
CA ASP A 152 14.86 -6.41 6.00
C ASP A 152 13.56 -6.14 5.21
N GLN A 153 12.51 -5.80 5.95
CA GLN A 153 11.16 -5.60 5.41
C GLN A 153 10.41 -4.49 6.13
N THR A 154 9.48 -3.88 5.40
CA THR A 154 8.48 -2.94 5.92
C THR A 154 7.08 -3.56 5.86
N LEU A 155 6.20 -3.11 6.75
CA LEU A 155 4.78 -3.44 6.77
C LEU A 155 3.97 -2.17 6.97
N GLY A 156 3.19 -1.80 5.96
CA GLY A 156 2.14 -0.78 6.08
C GLY A 156 0.79 -1.41 6.38
N VAL A 157 0.14 -0.95 7.44
CA VAL A 157 -1.27 -1.25 7.76
C VAL A 157 -2.08 0.01 7.48
N THR A 158 -3.15 -0.11 6.69
CA THR A 158 -4.13 0.98 6.47
C THR A 158 -5.54 0.42 6.66
N ALA A 159 -6.32 1.00 7.56
CA ALA A 159 -7.69 0.59 7.87
C ALA A 159 -8.65 1.78 7.75
N GLN A 160 -9.70 1.64 6.93
CA GLN A 160 -10.69 2.68 6.69
C GLN A 160 -12.11 2.16 6.92
N ARG A 161 -12.96 2.95 7.57
CA ARG A 161 -14.39 2.64 7.71
C ARG A 161 -15.14 2.91 6.40
N VAL A 162 -15.86 1.92 5.90
CA VAL A 162 -16.71 2.00 4.70
C VAL A 162 -18.07 1.40 5.03
N GLY A 163 -19.07 2.26 5.24
CA GLY A 163 -20.39 1.85 5.75
C GLY A 163 -20.27 1.16 7.10
N GLN A 164 -20.75 -0.08 7.20
CA GLN A 164 -20.70 -0.88 8.43
C GLN A 164 -19.50 -1.84 8.54
N THR A 165 -18.55 -1.76 7.60
CA THR A 165 -17.36 -2.60 7.55
C THR A 165 -16.10 -1.73 7.62
N THR A 166 -15.02 -2.25 8.18
CA THR A 166 -13.69 -1.64 8.07
C THR A 166 -12.89 -2.43 7.04
N GLN A 167 -12.51 -1.76 5.96
CA GLN A 167 -11.65 -2.29 4.92
C GLN A 167 -10.20 -2.09 5.36
N VAL A 168 -9.38 -3.14 5.25
CA VAL A 168 -7.98 -3.13 5.66
C VAL A 168 -7.09 -3.58 4.51
N ARG A 169 -6.05 -2.79 4.25
CA ARG A 169 -4.93 -3.12 3.37
C ARG A 169 -3.68 -3.32 4.21
N LEU A 170 -3.04 -4.47 4.06
CA LEU A 170 -1.67 -4.71 4.50
C LEU A 170 -0.75 -4.66 3.27
N SER A 171 0.40 -4.00 3.34
CA SER A 171 1.48 -4.13 2.34
C SER A 171 2.75 -4.54 3.05
N VAL A 172 3.28 -5.72 2.74
CA VAL A 172 4.56 -6.24 3.23
C VAL A 172 5.54 -6.20 2.07
N GLU A 173 6.66 -5.49 2.22
CA GLU A 173 7.63 -5.27 1.14
C GLU A 173 9.06 -5.56 1.62
N ARG A 174 9.93 -6.07 0.74
CA ARG A 174 11.37 -6.08 0.99
C ARG A 174 11.92 -4.67 0.95
N ALA A 175 12.69 -4.29 1.96
CA ALA A 175 13.24 -2.95 2.10
C ALA A 175 14.77 -3.02 2.11
N SER A 176 15.40 -3.13 0.94
CA SER A 176 16.87 -3.19 0.79
C SER A 176 17.58 -1.94 1.34
N ASN A 177 16.87 -0.81 1.40
CA ASN A 177 17.31 0.46 1.97
C ASN A 177 16.85 0.68 3.43
N LEU A 178 16.32 -0.34 4.13
CA LEU A 178 15.75 -0.18 5.47
C LEU A 178 16.69 0.49 6.47
N LYS A 179 17.99 0.15 6.44
CA LYS A 179 19.00 0.82 7.29
C LYS A 179 19.04 2.34 7.07
N GLN A 180 18.93 2.78 5.82
CA GLN A 180 18.92 4.20 5.45
C GLN A 180 17.59 4.86 5.83
N MET A 181 16.46 4.19 5.60
CA MET A 181 15.14 4.66 6.07
C MET A 181 15.13 4.88 7.59
N LEU A 182 15.68 3.94 8.36
CA LEU A 182 15.79 4.03 9.81
C LEU A 182 16.78 5.10 10.29
N SER A 183 17.78 5.49 9.51
CA SER A 183 18.65 6.63 9.86
C SER A 183 17.95 7.97 9.67
N TYR A 184 17.11 8.14 8.64
CA TYR A 184 16.33 9.37 8.45
C TYR A 184 15.18 9.52 9.44
N ALA A 185 14.62 8.41 9.94
CA ALA A 185 13.49 8.43 10.85
C ALA A 185 13.85 8.82 12.30
N ARG A 186 15.11 8.64 12.71
CA ARG A 186 15.54 8.90 14.10
C ARG A 186 15.41 10.39 14.48
N PRO A 187 15.08 10.71 15.74
CA PRO A 187 15.25 12.05 16.29
C PRO A 187 16.70 12.55 16.05
N GLY A 188 16.84 13.73 15.47
CA GLY A 188 18.15 14.28 15.05
C GLY A 188 18.67 13.80 13.69
N GLY A 189 17.87 13.06 12.90
CA GLY A 189 18.09 12.95 11.46
C GLY A 189 17.93 14.31 10.76
N PRO A 190 18.37 14.45 9.49
CA PRO A 190 18.21 15.71 8.75
C PRO A 190 16.74 16.10 8.69
N VAL A 191 16.40 17.22 9.36
CA VAL A 191 15.03 17.68 9.53
C VAL A 191 14.52 18.19 8.19
N SER A 192 13.73 17.37 7.49
CA SER A 192 12.95 17.87 6.36
C SER A 192 11.99 18.95 6.87
N PRO A 193 11.89 20.12 6.22
CA PRO A 193 11.05 21.23 6.69
C PRO A 193 9.64 20.75 7.04
N SER A 194 9.18 20.99 8.27
CA SER A 194 7.91 20.46 8.73
C SER A 194 6.75 21.29 8.18
N LEU A 195 5.88 20.68 7.37
CA LEU A 195 4.66 21.35 6.93
C LEU A 195 3.70 21.56 8.11
N PRO A 196 3.00 22.71 8.22
CA PRO A 196 1.95 22.87 9.21
C PRO A 196 0.80 21.90 8.95
N ARG A 197 0.22 21.30 9.99
CA ARG A 197 -0.94 20.41 9.84
C ARG A 197 -2.18 21.21 9.45
N LEU A 198 -2.69 20.96 8.25
CA LEU A 198 -3.87 21.62 7.66
C LEU A 198 -5.09 20.70 7.76
N GLN A 199 -5.94 20.98 8.73
CA GLN A 199 -7.22 20.29 8.93
C GLN A 199 -8.21 20.62 7.81
N ALA A 200 -9.14 19.69 7.56
CA ALA A 200 -10.26 19.89 6.65
C ALA A 200 -11.34 20.82 7.26
N PRO A 201 -12.05 21.61 6.43
CA PRO A 201 -13.35 22.15 6.82
C PRO A 201 -14.32 21.03 7.22
N ALA A 202 -15.25 21.30 8.16
CA ALA A 202 -16.14 20.28 8.73
C ALA A 202 -16.99 19.49 7.70
N ASP A 203 -17.39 20.16 6.61
CA ASP A 203 -18.17 19.60 5.49
C ASP A 203 -17.30 19.27 4.26
N ALA A 204 -15.98 19.06 4.43
CA ALA A 204 -15.06 18.78 3.34
C ALA A 204 -14.37 17.42 3.45
N THR A 205 -14.30 16.69 2.34
CA THR A 205 -13.51 15.46 2.22
C THR A 205 -12.14 15.79 1.63
N VAL A 206 -11.09 15.68 2.44
CA VAL A 206 -9.69 15.81 2.01
C VAL A 206 -9.10 14.43 1.81
N SER A 207 -8.51 14.23 0.64
CA SER A 207 -7.77 13.02 0.23
C SER A 207 -6.36 13.40 -0.19
N PRO A 208 -5.34 13.23 0.68
CA PRO A 208 -3.94 13.40 0.29
C PRO A 208 -3.58 12.50 -0.89
N ARG A 209 -2.86 13.05 -1.88
CA ARG A 209 -2.47 12.37 -3.13
C ARG A 209 -0.97 12.14 -3.22
N GLY A 210 -0.34 11.95 -2.06
CA GLY A 210 1.10 11.80 -1.90
C GLY A 210 1.83 13.14 -1.83
N GLY A 211 3.15 13.05 -1.95
CA GLY A 211 4.09 14.14 -1.80
C GLY A 211 5.51 13.63 -2.00
N GLY A 212 6.48 14.51 -1.83
CA GLY A 212 7.89 14.20 -1.88
C GLY A 212 8.69 15.32 -1.22
N GLY A 213 9.90 15.01 -0.78
CA GLY A 213 10.80 16.00 -0.21
C GLY A 213 12.25 15.55 -0.30
N ASN A 214 13.14 16.53 -0.19
CA ASN A 214 14.56 16.34 0.05
C ASN A 214 14.97 17.23 1.25
N GLY A 215 16.26 17.32 1.56
CA GLY A 215 16.72 18.06 2.75
C GLY A 215 16.22 19.52 2.84
N ASN A 216 15.99 20.18 1.70
CA ASN A 216 15.67 21.61 1.64
C ASN A 216 14.27 21.91 1.07
N ASN A 217 13.48 20.88 0.72
CA ASN A 217 12.11 21.06 0.23
C ASN A 217 11.18 19.92 0.65
N VAL A 218 9.89 20.25 0.78
CA VAL A 218 8.84 19.25 0.85
C VAL A 218 7.63 19.76 0.06
N THR A 219 6.94 18.86 -0.63
CA THR A 219 5.72 19.14 -1.39
C THR A 219 4.70 18.05 -1.09
N GLN A 220 3.45 18.46 -0.88
CA GLN A 220 2.32 17.57 -0.65
C GLN A 220 1.12 17.99 -1.50
N TYR A 221 0.38 17.02 -2.00
CA TYR A 221 -0.79 17.22 -2.86
C TYR A 221 -2.05 16.69 -2.18
N ALA A 222 -3.20 17.31 -2.42
CA ALA A 222 -4.49 16.82 -1.98
C ALA A 222 -5.59 17.02 -3.03
N GLY A 223 -6.54 16.09 -3.09
CA GLY A 223 -7.87 16.35 -3.62
C GLY A 223 -8.79 16.77 -2.48
N ILE A 224 -9.64 17.78 -2.71
CA ILE A 224 -10.56 18.30 -1.71
C ILE A 224 -11.95 18.41 -2.34
N GLU A 225 -12.94 17.77 -1.73
CA GLU A 225 -14.35 17.95 -2.07
C GLU A 225 -14.99 18.80 -0.97
N SER A 226 -15.64 19.91 -1.33
CA SER A 226 -16.22 20.83 -0.34
C SER A 226 -17.41 21.61 -0.89
N ARG A 227 -18.36 21.93 0.00
CA ARG A 227 -19.44 22.88 -0.27
C ARG A 227 -18.96 24.35 -0.26
N LEU A 228 -17.80 24.63 0.30
CA LEU A 228 -17.21 25.97 0.26
C LEU A 228 -16.83 26.33 -1.18
N GLY A 229 -17.11 27.57 -1.57
CA GLY A 229 -16.54 28.15 -2.79
C GLY A 229 -15.04 28.40 -2.64
N ARG A 230 -14.32 28.43 -3.78
CA ARG A 230 -12.86 28.50 -3.85
C ARG A 230 -12.21 29.55 -2.91
N ALA A 231 -12.77 30.76 -2.87
CA ALA A 231 -12.23 31.84 -2.03
C ALA A 231 -12.35 31.52 -0.52
N ALA A 232 -13.51 31.05 -0.07
CA ALA A 232 -13.73 30.66 1.33
C ALA A 232 -12.87 29.44 1.73
N LEU A 233 -12.68 28.48 0.81
CA LEU A 233 -11.79 27.34 1.03
C LEU A 233 -10.31 27.78 1.13
N TYR A 234 -9.88 28.73 0.29
CA TYR A 234 -8.57 29.37 0.41
C TYR A 234 -8.41 30.08 1.76
N ASP A 235 -9.37 30.92 2.17
CA ASP A 235 -9.26 31.72 3.39
C ASP A 235 -9.20 30.82 4.65
N PHE A 236 -9.90 29.67 4.63
CA PHE A 236 -9.83 28.66 5.68
C PHE A 236 -8.44 28.05 5.84
N TYR A 237 -7.77 27.67 4.74
CA TYR A 237 -6.39 27.16 4.81
C TYR A 237 -5.36 28.27 5.08
N ALA A 238 -5.55 29.47 4.52
CA ALA A 238 -4.71 30.63 4.76
C ALA A 238 -4.74 31.06 6.24
N ALA A 239 -5.86 30.90 6.95
CA ALA A 239 -5.93 31.10 8.40
C ALA A 239 -5.05 30.09 9.17
N GLN A 240 -5.07 28.81 8.78
CA GLN A 240 -4.23 27.78 9.40
C GLN A 240 -2.73 28.01 9.16
N LEU A 241 -2.34 28.43 7.94
CA LEU A 241 -0.96 28.82 7.64
C LEU A 241 -0.50 29.99 8.51
N ARG A 242 -1.31 31.05 8.66
CA ARG A 242 -1.01 32.17 9.56
C ARG A 242 -0.88 31.75 11.03
N ASN A 243 -1.75 30.86 11.50
CA ASN A 243 -1.69 30.32 12.85
C ASN A 243 -0.41 29.48 13.10
N ALA A 244 0.16 28.90 12.05
CA ALA A 244 1.48 28.25 12.08
C ALA A 244 2.66 29.22 11.84
N GLY A 245 2.45 30.53 11.94
CA GLY A 245 3.48 31.56 11.82
C GLY A 245 3.85 31.98 10.39
N TRP A 246 3.18 31.44 9.36
CA TRP A 246 3.47 31.80 7.96
C TRP A 246 2.89 33.17 7.61
N LYS A 247 3.70 34.00 6.95
CA LYS A 247 3.35 35.37 6.52
C LYS A 247 3.11 35.40 5.01
N LEU A 248 1.93 35.87 4.60
CA LEU A 248 1.59 35.99 3.18
C LEU A 248 2.50 37.05 2.53
N SER A 249 3.21 36.67 1.47
CA SER A 249 4.13 37.53 0.72
C SER A 249 3.57 37.92 -0.65
N ASN A 250 2.81 37.03 -1.30
CA ASN A 250 2.14 37.31 -2.57
C ASN A 250 0.86 36.47 -2.71
N ARG A 251 -0.17 37.00 -3.39
CA ARG A 251 -1.38 36.29 -3.84
C ARG A 251 -1.68 36.66 -5.29
N ALA A 252 -1.84 35.66 -6.13
CA ALA A 252 -2.30 35.79 -7.51
C ALA A 252 -3.49 34.86 -7.77
N GLU A 253 -4.44 35.31 -8.58
CA GLU A 253 -5.60 34.51 -9.01
C GLU A 253 -5.76 34.59 -10.52
N THR A 254 -5.83 33.42 -11.16
CA THR A 254 -5.93 33.32 -12.62
C THR A 254 -6.89 32.19 -12.97
N GLY A 255 -8.03 32.52 -13.59
CA GLY A 255 -9.05 31.53 -13.96
C GLY A 255 -9.53 30.76 -12.73
N GLN A 256 -9.33 29.44 -12.72
CA GLN A 256 -9.69 28.52 -11.62
C GLN A 256 -8.60 28.35 -10.54
N LEU A 257 -7.40 28.89 -10.74
CA LEU A 257 -6.28 28.79 -9.79
C LEU A 257 -6.17 30.01 -8.86
N ILE A 258 -5.99 29.75 -7.56
CA ILE A 258 -5.39 30.67 -6.58
C ILE A 258 -3.97 30.18 -6.30
N SER A 259 -3.01 31.10 -6.35
CA SER A 259 -1.60 30.87 -5.99
C SER A 259 -1.18 31.85 -4.90
N THR A 260 -0.51 31.36 -3.87
CA THR A 260 0.02 32.20 -2.79
C THR A 260 1.44 31.81 -2.40
N LEU A 261 2.29 32.82 -2.25
CA LEU A 261 3.63 32.71 -1.70
C LEU A 261 3.64 33.21 -0.26
N TRP A 262 4.32 32.47 0.59
CA TRP A 262 4.41 32.67 2.03
C TRP A 262 5.88 32.69 2.45
N THR A 263 6.19 33.40 3.53
CA THR A 263 7.49 33.32 4.22
C THR A 263 7.27 32.82 5.64
N PHE A 264 8.18 31.98 6.12
CA PHE A 264 8.18 31.46 7.49
C PHE A 264 9.61 31.24 7.96
N THR A 265 9.78 31.01 9.26
CA THR A 265 11.08 30.70 9.87
C THR A 265 11.08 29.25 10.33
N ASP A 266 12.16 28.52 10.01
CA ASP A 266 12.34 27.10 10.32
C ASP A 266 13.84 26.87 10.58
N ASP A 267 14.16 26.28 11.73
CA ASP A 267 15.53 26.19 12.29
C ASP A 267 16.34 27.51 12.25
N GLY A 268 15.67 28.65 12.43
CA GLY A 268 16.25 29.99 12.38
C GLY A 268 16.44 30.57 10.97
N GLU A 269 16.29 29.77 9.91
CA GLU A 269 16.37 30.21 8.52
C GLU A 269 15.04 30.78 8.02
N THR A 270 15.07 31.74 7.10
CA THR A 270 13.87 32.18 6.38
C THR A 270 13.63 31.29 5.17
N ARG A 271 12.43 30.69 5.08
CA ARG A 271 12.03 29.79 4.00
C ARG A 271 10.79 30.31 3.28
N VAL A 272 10.62 29.88 2.03
CA VAL A 272 9.45 30.22 1.20
C VAL A 272 8.49 29.03 1.14
N GLY A 273 7.21 29.32 1.29
CA GLY A 273 6.11 28.38 1.13
C GLY A 273 5.26 28.73 -0.09
N LEU A 274 4.77 27.74 -0.81
CA LEU A 274 3.82 27.86 -1.91
C LEU A 274 2.54 27.11 -1.57
N PHE A 275 1.40 27.81 -1.62
CA PHE A 275 0.08 27.18 -1.55
C PHE A 275 -0.71 27.47 -2.83
N LEU A 276 -1.06 26.41 -3.55
CA LEU A 276 -1.90 26.42 -4.75
C LEU A 276 -3.26 25.79 -4.42
N LEU A 277 -4.33 26.41 -4.90
CA LEU A 277 -5.69 25.86 -4.85
C LEU A 277 -6.35 26.04 -6.23
N ASN A 278 -6.58 24.94 -6.94
CA ASN A 278 -7.22 24.92 -8.24
C ASN A 278 -8.60 24.26 -8.17
N GLU A 279 -9.65 24.93 -8.64
CA GLU A 279 -10.97 24.34 -8.82
C GLU A 279 -11.00 23.52 -10.12
N VAL A 280 -11.22 22.21 -10.03
CA VAL A 280 -11.25 21.29 -11.19
C VAL A 280 -12.68 20.87 -11.59
N GLY A 281 -13.65 21.24 -10.77
CA GLY A 281 -15.08 21.02 -10.96
C GLY A 281 -15.84 21.67 -9.81
N LYS A 282 -17.15 21.85 -9.93
CA LYS A 282 -17.96 22.53 -8.91
C LYS A 282 -17.83 21.81 -7.56
N GLY A 283 -17.20 22.46 -6.58
CA GLY A 283 -16.94 21.90 -5.25
C GLY A 283 -15.84 20.83 -5.22
N GLN A 284 -15.06 20.68 -6.29
CA GLN A 284 -13.93 19.75 -6.40
C GLN A 284 -12.64 20.54 -6.67
N TYR A 285 -11.65 20.36 -5.80
CA TYR A 285 -10.41 21.13 -5.82
C TYR A 285 -9.19 20.21 -5.80
N ARG A 286 -8.09 20.70 -6.38
CA ARG A 286 -6.74 20.18 -6.17
C ARG A 286 -5.93 21.22 -5.42
N ALA A 287 -5.28 20.80 -4.36
CA ALA A 287 -4.43 21.65 -3.54
C ALA A 287 -2.99 21.14 -3.55
N THR A 288 -2.03 22.06 -3.55
CA THR A 288 -0.60 21.78 -3.39
C THR A 288 -0.06 22.68 -2.29
N LEU A 289 0.67 22.10 -1.34
CA LEU A 289 1.45 22.84 -0.35
C LEU A 289 2.91 22.42 -0.53
N ALA A 290 3.80 23.39 -0.71
CA ALA A 290 5.23 23.16 -0.86
C ALA A 290 6.06 24.15 -0.04
N THR A 291 7.29 23.78 0.28
CA THR A 291 8.30 24.66 0.88
C THR A 291 9.62 24.54 0.12
N GLN A 292 10.41 25.60 0.17
CA GLN A 292 11.75 25.67 -0.40
C GLN A 292 12.63 26.55 0.50
N GLY A 293 13.81 26.04 0.85
CA GLY A 293 14.87 26.87 1.45
C GLY A 293 15.36 27.94 0.46
N LEU A 294 15.66 29.12 0.96
CA LEU A 294 16.40 30.14 0.21
C LEU A 294 17.89 29.83 0.36
N GLU A 295 18.60 29.65 -0.76
CA GLU A 295 20.06 29.55 -0.81
C GLU A 295 20.73 30.93 -0.68
#